data_AF-A0A2D8PVB8-F1
#
_entry.id   AF-A0A2D8PVB8-F1
#
_cell.length_a   1.000
_cell.length_b   1.000
_cell.length_c   1.000
_cell.angle_alpha   90.00
_cell.angle_beta   90.00
_cell.angle_gamma   90.00
#
_symmetry.space_group_name_H-M   'P 1'
#
loop_
_entity.id
_entity.type
_entity.pdbx_description
1 polymer ?
#
loop_
_entity_poly.entity_id
_entity_poly.type
_entity_poly.pdbx_seq_one_letter_code
_entity_poly.pdbx_strand_id
1 'polypeptide(L)'
;MPYGISKFEDYCWADIMDAETLEIYAAYQRDLFVGPSPAVLMIDVYQASYDGGQQEVIDVIREYPSSCGARAWAMVEPAKQLLAAARAAGLPVIYST
;
A
#
# COMPACT_ATOMS: atom_id res chain seq x y z
N MET A 1 -16.53 -12.82 22.53
CA MET A 1 -16.82 -11.81 21.49
C MET A 1 -16.61 -12.49 20.13
N PRO A 2 -17.65 -12.98 19.44
CA PRO A 2 -17.45 -14.06 18.47
C PRO A 2 -17.50 -13.58 17.01
N TYR A 3 -16.76 -12.53 16.67
CA TYR A 3 -16.50 -12.21 15.26
C TYR A 3 -15.04 -11.77 15.13
N GLY A 4 -14.21 -12.65 14.58
CA GLY A 4 -12.92 -12.23 14.04
C GLY A 4 -13.16 -11.24 12.91
N ILE A 5 -12.27 -10.28 12.74
CA ILE A 5 -12.31 -9.32 11.63
C ILE A 5 -12.42 -10.11 10.32
N SER A 6 -13.41 -9.78 9.48
CA SER A 6 -13.56 -10.44 8.19
C SER A 6 -12.32 -10.14 7.33
N LYS A 7 -11.92 -11.04 6.43
CA LYS A 7 -10.81 -10.75 5.50
C LYS A 7 -11.00 -9.48 4.68
N PHE A 8 -12.26 -9.08 4.46
CA PHE A 8 -12.60 -7.85 3.75
C PHE A 8 -12.31 -6.59 4.59
N GLU A 9 -12.42 -6.69 5.91
CA GLU A 9 -12.14 -5.61 6.87
C GLU A 9 -10.73 -5.70 7.48
N ASP A 10 -9.88 -6.62 7.01
CA ASP A 10 -8.50 -6.79 7.46
C ASP A 10 -7.55 -5.88 6.65
N TYR A 11 -7.64 -4.56 6.89
CA TYR A 11 -6.80 -3.53 6.26
C TYR A 11 -6.22 -2.55 7.28
N CYS A 12 -5.27 -1.71 6.83
CA CYS A 12 -4.44 -0.84 7.68
C CYS A 12 -5.16 0.30 8.42
N TRP A 13 -6.48 0.41 8.29
CA TRP A 13 -7.33 1.39 8.97
C TRP A 13 -8.43 0.74 9.81
N ALA A 14 -8.45 -0.59 9.90
CA ALA A 14 -9.48 -1.32 10.63
C ALA A 14 -9.54 -0.94 12.12
N ASP A 15 -8.43 -0.45 12.69
CA ASP A 15 -8.29 -0.03 14.08
C ASP A 15 -8.81 1.40 14.35
N ILE A 16 -9.07 2.19 13.31
CA ILE A 16 -9.60 3.56 13.43
C ILE A 16 -11.06 3.69 12.98
N MET A 17 -11.64 2.64 12.39
CA MET A 17 -13.06 2.61 11.99
C MET A 17 -13.94 2.24 13.19
N ASP A 18 -14.97 3.03 13.45
CA ASP A 18 -15.96 2.72 14.50
C ASP A 18 -17.02 1.71 14.03
N ALA A 19 -17.74 1.15 15.00
CA ALA A 19 -18.73 0.10 14.74
C ALA A 19 -19.91 0.58 13.90
N GLU A 20 -20.32 1.84 14.02
CA GLU A 20 -21.41 2.42 13.23
C GLU A 20 -21.00 2.53 11.75
N THR A 21 -19.79 3.01 11.49
CA THR A 21 -19.22 3.11 10.14
C THR A 21 -19.10 1.73 9.48
N LEU A 22 -18.62 0.73 10.21
CA LEU A 22 -18.53 -0.64 9.72
C LEU A 22 -19.90 -1.23 9.41
N GLU A 23 -20.91 -0.98 10.24
CA GLU A 23 -22.29 -1.42 9.98
C GLU A 23 -22.87 -0.77 8.72
N ILE A 24 -22.64 0.53 8.51
CA ILE A 24 -23.04 1.25 7.28
C ILE A 24 -22.33 0.64 6.06
N TYR A 25 -21.05 0.30 6.18
CA TYR A 25 -20.24 -0.23 5.09
C TYR A 25 -20.50 -1.71 4.79
N ALA A 26 -21.09 -2.47 5.72
CA ALA A 26 -21.30 -3.92 5.61
C ALA A 26 -22.05 -4.36 4.34
N ALA A 27 -22.92 -3.49 3.80
CA ALA A 27 -23.62 -3.74 2.53
C ALA A 27 -22.67 -3.92 1.31
N TYR A 28 -21.42 -3.49 1.41
CA TYR A 28 -20.39 -3.60 0.37
C TYR A 28 -19.44 -4.78 0.57
N GLN A 29 -19.61 -5.55 1.64
CA GLN A 29 -18.74 -6.69 1.93
C GLN A 29 -18.77 -7.71 0.79
N ARG A 30 -17.59 -8.13 0.37
CA ARG A 30 -17.39 -9.05 -0.75
C ARG A 30 -16.09 -9.82 -0.60
N ASP A 31 -15.96 -10.93 -1.31
CA ASP A 31 -14.70 -11.65 -1.41
C ASP A 31 -13.67 -10.80 -2.15
N LEU A 32 -12.47 -10.67 -1.59
CA LEU A 32 -11.34 -10.03 -2.24
C LEU A 32 -10.67 -11.00 -3.20
N PHE A 33 -10.45 -10.58 -4.45
CA PHE A 33 -9.81 -11.40 -5.47
C PHE A 33 -9.03 -10.57 -6.49
N VAL A 34 -8.10 -11.21 -7.20
CA VAL A 34 -7.43 -10.66 -8.38
C VAL A 34 -8.15 -11.18 -9.62
N GLY A 35 -8.67 -10.27 -10.45
CA GLY A 35 -9.42 -10.62 -11.66
C GLY A 35 -8.54 -11.19 -12.79
N PRO A 36 -9.14 -11.63 -13.90
CA PRO A 36 -8.44 -12.27 -15.01
C PRO A 36 -7.54 -11.33 -15.84
N SER A 37 -7.63 -10.02 -15.63
CA SER A 37 -6.81 -9.02 -16.34
C SER A 37 -6.24 -7.99 -15.35
N PRO A 38 -5.28 -8.39 -14.50
CA PRO A 38 -4.73 -7.52 -13.48
C PRO A 38 -3.69 -6.55 -14.06
N ALA A 39 -3.41 -5.50 -13.30
CA ALA A 39 -2.33 -4.55 -13.54
C ALA A 39 -1.66 -4.16 -12.21
N VAL A 40 -0.41 -3.71 -12.27
CA VAL A 40 0.28 -3.09 -11.14
C VAL A 40 0.24 -1.58 -11.33
N LEU A 41 -0.35 -0.87 -10.37
CA LEU A 41 -0.32 0.59 -10.29
C LEU A 41 0.63 1.02 -9.16
N MET A 42 1.72 1.69 -9.54
CA MET A 42 2.70 2.28 -8.62
C MET A 42 2.34 3.75 -8.40
N ILE A 43 1.91 4.10 -7.19
CA ILE A 43 1.47 5.45 -6.83
C ILE A 43 2.59 6.17 -6.09
N ASP A 44 2.95 7.37 -6.55
CA ASP A 44 3.89 8.29 -5.91
C ASP A 44 5.26 7.66 -5.61
N VAL A 45 5.72 6.81 -6.52
CA VAL A 45 7.04 6.18 -6.47
C VAL A 45 8.05 7.03 -7.24
N TYR A 46 8.29 8.25 -6.75
CA TYR A 46 9.26 9.20 -7.32
C TYR A 46 10.37 9.54 -6.33
N GLN A 47 11.44 10.16 -6.83
CA GLN A 47 12.70 10.35 -6.11
C GLN A 47 12.54 11.02 -4.74
N ALA A 48 11.75 12.10 -4.63
CA ALA A 48 11.67 12.87 -3.39
C ALA A 48 11.10 12.05 -2.21
N SER A 49 10.33 10.99 -2.47
CA SER A 49 9.85 10.07 -1.43
C SER A 49 10.97 9.23 -0.79
N TYR A 50 12.15 9.16 -1.43
CA TYR A 50 13.30 8.35 -1.02
C TYR A 50 14.54 9.16 -0.62
N ASP A 51 14.57 10.45 -0.94
CA ASP A 51 15.71 11.33 -0.66
C ASP A 51 16.08 11.31 0.84
N GLY A 52 17.37 11.43 1.12
CA GLY A 52 17.91 11.29 2.49
C GLY A 52 18.08 9.85 2.98
N GLY A 53 17.62 8.85 2.23
CA GLY A 53 17.93 7.44 2.48
C GLY A 53 17.05 6.76 3.54
N GLN A 54 17.46 5.56 3.96
CA GLN A 54 16.74 4.71 4.91
C GLN A 54 16.95 5.17 6.36
N GLN A 55 16.48 6.37 6.67
CA GLN A 55 16.50 6.96 8.02
C GLN A 55 15.09 6.98 8.64
N GLU A 56 15.00 7.18 9.95
CA GLU A 56 13.70 7.43 10.59
C GLU A 56 13.01 8.64 9.95
N VAL A 57 11.70 8.52 9.71
CA VAL A 57 10.94 9.56 8.97
C VAL A 57 11.07 10.91 9.65
N ILE A 58 11.04 10.95 10.98
CA ILE A 58 11.10 12.22 11.74
C ILE A 58 12.45 12.93 11.65
N ASP A 59 13.52 12.20 11.31
CA ASP A 59 14.86 12.75 11.18
C ASP A 59 15.10 13.19 9.73
N VAL A 60 14.72 12.37 8.74
CA VAL A 60 14.97 12.67 7.32
C VAL A 60 14.17 13.88 6.83
N ILE A 61 12.95 14.09 7.34
CA ILE A 61 12.10 15.21 6.91
C ILE A 61 12.62 16.58 7.32
N ARG A 62 13.62 16.64 8.21
CA ARG A 62 14.26 17.91 8.59
C ARG A 62 15.07 18.51 7.45
N GLU A 63 15.62 17.67 6.57
CA GLU A 63 16.41 18.07 5.40
C GLU A 63 15.66 17.78 4.09
N TYR A 64 14.87 16.71 4.04
CA TYR A 64 14.09 16.26 2.88
C TYR A 64 12.60 16.16 3.21
N PRO A 65 11.83 17.27 3.20
CA PRO A 65 10.45 17.30 3.73
C PRO A 65 9.47 16.35 3.05
N SER A 66 9.70 15.99 1.79
CA SER A 66 8.86 15.05 1.03
C SER A 66 9.27 13.59 1.22
N SER A 67 10.36 13.30 1.94
CA SER A 67 10.87 11.95 2.11
C SER A 67 10.00 11.13 3.07
N CYS A 68 9.81 9.87 2.72
CA CYS A 68 9.16 8.87 3.55
C CYS A 68 10.17 7.97 4.28
N GLY A 69 11.47 8.28 4.19
CA GLY A 69 12.55 7.62 4.92
C GLY A 69 12.49 6.09 4.89
N ALA A 70 12.71 5.46 6.04
CA ALA A 70 12.73 4.01 6.19
C ALA A 70 11.44 3.33 5.72
N ARG A 71 10.28 4.03 5.71
CA ARG A 71 9.01 3.48 5.23
C ARG A 71 8.99 3.34 3.71
N ALA A 72 9.47 4.35 2.97
CA ALA A 72 9.65 4.21 1.51
C ALA A 72 10.71 3.15 1.19
N TRP A 73 11.84 3.16 1.90
CA TRP A 73 12.91 2.20 1.65
C TRP A 73 12.52 0.75 1.95
N ALA A 74 11.64 0.50 2.92
CA ALA A 74 11.09 -0.83 3.20
C ALA A 74 10.31 -1.42 2.01
N MET A 75 9.79 -0.58 1.10
CA MET A 75 9.06 -1.02 -0.09
C MET A 75 9.96 -1.46 -1.24
N VAL A 76 11.24 -1.05 -1.27
CA VAL A 76 12.13 -1.22 -2.45
C VAL A 76 12.27 -2.67 -2.89
N GLU A 77 12.65 -3.58 -1.99
CA GLU A 77 12.85 -4.99 -2.37
C GLU A 77 11.53 -5.71 -2.69
N PRO A 78 10.45 -5.56 -1.89
CA PRO A 78 9.13 -6.10 -2.26
C PRO A 78 8.63 -5.60 -3.62
N ALA A 79 8.78 -4.31 -3.91
CA ALA A 79 8.36 -3.74 -5.19
C ALA A 79 9.19 -4.28 -6.35
N LYS A 80 10.50 -4.45 -6.19
CA LYS A 80 11.36 -5.10 -7.21
C LYS A 80 10.88 -6.50 -7.53
N GLN A 81 10.53 -7.30 -6.53
CA GLN A 81 10.00 -8.66 -6.72
C GLN A 81 8.64 -8.64 -7.44
N LEU A 82 7.71 -7.79 -7.00
CA LEU A 82 6.39 -7.65 -7.62
C LEU A 82 6.50 -7.21 -9.08
N LEU A 83 7.30 -6.19 -9.36
CA LEU A 83 7.49 -5.65 -10.70
C LEU A 83 8.18 -6.64 -11.63
N ALA A 84 9.14 -7.43 -11.12
CA ALA A 84 9.76 -8.50 -11.89
C ALA A 84 8.74 -9.58 -12.27
N ALA A 85 7.92 -10.04 -11.31
CA ALA A 85 6.88 -11.03 -11.56
C ALA A 85 5.82 -10.51 -12.54
N ALA A 86 5.35 -9.27 -12.37
CA ALA A 86 4.36 -8.66 -13.25
C ALA A 86 4.87 -8.54 -14.69
N ARG A 87 6.12 -8.10 -14.87
CA ARG A 87 6.75 -8.00 -16.20
C ARG A 87 6.94 -9.38 -16.84
N ALA A 88 7.38 -10.38 -16.07
CA ALA A 88 7.53 -11.75 -16.56
C ALA A 88 6.19 -12.35 -17.02
N ALA A 89 5.09 -11.98 -16.37
CA ALA A 89 3.73 -12.38 -16.73
C ALA A 89 3.09 -11.51 -17.83
N GLY A 90 3.79 -10.48 -18.36
CA GLY A 90 3.26 -9.58 -19.38
C GLY A 90 2.15 -8.64 -18.89
N LEU A 91 2.05 -8.41 -17.58
CA LEU A 91 1.03 -7.55 -17.00
C LEU A 91 1.37 -6.06 -17.20
N PRO A 92 0.35 -5.19 -17.37
CA PRO A 92 0.56 -3.75 -17.37
C PRO A 92 1.16 -3.28 -16.05
N VAL A 93 2.20 -2.45 -16.15
CA VAL A 93 2.79 -1.72 -15.03
C VAL A 93 2.65 -0.23 -15.32
N ILE A 94 1.90 0.47 -14.47
CA ILE A 94 1.55 1.87 -14.63
C ILE A 94 2.12 2.65 -13.44
N TYR A 95 2.66 3.83 -13.70
CA TYR A 95 3.17 4.74 -12.67
C TYR A 95 2.34 6.02 -12.69
N SER A 96 1.96 6.52 -11.50
CA SER A 96 1.34 7.83 -11.34
C SER A 96 2.15 8.71 -10.38
N THR A 97 2.07 10.02 -10.57
CA THR A 97 2.66 11.07 -9.74
C THR A 97 1.77 12.30 -9.74
#